data_AF-A0A821TEW5-F1
#
_entry.id   AF-A0A821TEW5-F1
#
_cell.length_a   1.000
_cell.length_b   1.000
_cell.length_c   1.000
_cell.angle_alpha   90.00
_cell.angle_beta   90.00
_cell.angle_gamma   90.00
#
_symmetry.space_group_name_H-M   'P 1'
#
loop_
_entity.id
_entity.type
_entity.pdbx_description
1 polymer ?
#
loop_
_entity_poly.entity_id
_entity_poly.type
_entity_poly.pdbx_seq_one_letter_code
_entity_poly.pdbx_strand_id
1 'polypeptide(L)'
;MILPNLTYLSIHIYRKISFDEFELFINKLNSKIKVLSLTTIVEDIAYLDANRWEEFILTKLPQLEKFYFKYSAYFSENYQTPIYFGQRDQFISSFWLQRRWILEIEFEFENIIYSIRPYQKRWYEYDTQHKMINSSDQLSKSIRLSLDEICPERWTKTIFINDYINYALTVTKIYQLEIHAKIFSDKLMEILHLLPEVNTLKIFSLPILELGDLSE
;
A
#
# COMPACT_ATOMS: atom_id res chain seq x y z
N MET A 1 -26.73 -12.55 -13.81
CA MET A 1 -27.27 -13.28 -12.64
C MET A 1 -27.63 -12.24 -11.61
N ILE A 2 -28.88 -12.13 -11.17
CA ILE A 2 -29.30 -11.07 -10.24
C ILE A 2 -29.19 -11.62 -8.82
N LEU A 3 -28.30 -11.05 -8.01
CA LEU A 3 -28.17 -11.35 -6.58
C LEU A 3 -28.68 -10.14 -5.77
N PRO A 4 -29.99 -10.01 -5.55
CA PRO A 4 -30.62 -8.76 -5.09
C PRO A 4 -30.26 -8.36 -3.66
N ASN A 5 -29.68 -9.27 -2.89
CA ASN A 5 -29.30 -9.10 -1.48
C ASN A 5 -27.77 -9.17 -1.29
N LEU A 6 -26.98 -9.26 -2.36
CA LEU A 6 -25.52 -9.29 -2.25
C LEU A 6 -25.00 -7.91 -1.86
N THR A 7 -24.59 -7.77 -0.60
CA THR A 7 -24.04 -6.54 -0.03
C THR A 7 -22.54 -6.67 0.29
N TYR A 8 -22.03 -7.89 0.37
CA TYR A 8 -20.63 -8.20 0.65
C TYR A 8 -20.10 -9.12 -0.44
N LEU A 9 -18.98 -8.73 -1.05
CA LEU A 9 -18.29 -9.51 -2.06
C LEU A 9 -16.81 -9.59 -1.71
N SER A 10 -16.28 -10.80 -1.63
CA SER A 10 -14.84 -11.05 -1.45
C SER A 10 -14.35 -11.96 -2.57
N ILE A 11 -13.26 -11.55 -3.23
CA ILE A 11 -12.69 -12.23 -4.38
C ILE A 11 -11.20 -12.38 -4.17
N HIS A 12 -10.70 -13.61 -4.37
CA HIS A 12 -9.28 -13.92 -4.37
C HIS A 12 -8.88 -14.37 -5.77
N ILE A 13 -8.11 -13.54 -6.46
CA ILE A 13 -7.63 -13.76 -7.82
C ILE A 13 -6.22 -14.36 -7.75
N TYR A 14 -6.13 -15.67 -7.98
CA TYR A 14 -4.85 -16.41 -8.03
C TYR A 14 -4.34 -16.66 -9.46
N ARG A 15 -5.12 -16.27 -10.47
CA ARG A 15 -4.77 -16.41 -11.89
C ARG A 15 -4.73 -15.02 -12.52
N LYS A 16 -4.02 -14.89 -13.64
CA LYS A 16 -4.01 -13.65 -14.44
C LYS A 16 -5.45 -13.34 -14.90
N ILE A 17 -6.07 -12.36 -14.26
CA ILE A 17 -7.34 -11.74 -14.64
C ILE A 17 -7.05 -10.25 -14.76
N SER A 18 -7.29 -9.68 -15.93
CA SER A 18 -7.09 -8.24 -16.12
C SER A 18 -8.13 -7.43 -15.35
N PHE A 19 -7.86 -6.15 -15.12
CA PHE A 19 -8.85 -5.26 -14.54
C PHE A 19 -10.13 -5.23 -15.40
N ASP A 20 -9.99 -5.22 -16.72
CA ASP A 20 -11.13 -5.22 -17.67
C ASP A 20 -12.03 -6.44 -17.46
N GLU A 21 -11.45 -7.63 -17.29
CA GLU A 21 -12.19 -8.86 -17.04
C GLU A 21 -12.89 -8.85 -15.67
N PHE A 22 -12.20 -8.32 -14.64
CA PHE A 22 -12.80 -8.10 -13.32
C PHE A 22 -13.97 -7.12 -13.40
N GLU A 23 -13.82 -6.01 -14.10
CA GLU A 23 -14.86 -5.02 -14.30
C GLU A 23 -16.08 -5.62 -15.01
N LEU A 24 -15.86 -6.39 -16.09
CA LEU A 24 -16.92 -7.14 -16.77
C LEU A 24 -17.64 -8.14 -15.87
N PHE A 25 -16.93 -8.77 -14.94
CA PHE A 25 -17.52 -9.66 -13.95
C PHE A 25 -18.41 -8.88 -12.97
N ILE A 26 -17.92 -7.79 -12.39
CA ILE A 26 -18.69 -6.98 -11.44
C ILE A 26 -19.90 -6.34 -12.12
N ASN A 27 -19.80 -5.93 -13.38
CA ASN A 27 -20.91 -5.40 -14.17
C ASN A 27 -22.09 -6.38 -14.32
N LYS A 28 -21.87 -7.68 -14.13
CA LYS A 28 -22.93 -8.71 -14.16
C LYS A 28 -23.63 -8.88 -12.80
N LEU A 29 -23.10 -8.26 -11.74
CA LEU A 29 -23.64 -8.27 -10.39
C LEU A 29 -24.51 -7.03 -10.15
N ASN A 30 -25.40 -7.11 -9.15
CA ASN A 30 -26.26 -5.99 -8.79
C ASN A 30 -25.49 -4.97 -7.90
N SER A 31 -25.75 -3.67 -8.08
CA SER A 31 -24.98 -2.54 -7.52
C SER A 31 -25.21 -2.23 -6.03
N LYS A 32 -25.80 -3.16 -5.27
CA LYS A 32 -26.05 -3.01 -3.82
C LYS A 32 -24.88 -3.44 -2.94
N ILE A 33 -23.72 -3.73 -3.55
CA ILE A 33 -22.51 -4.10 -2.84
C ILE A 33 -22.06 -2.90 -1.99
N LYS A 34 -22.00 -3.13 -0.68
CA LYS A 34 -21.52 -2.19 0.34
C LYS A 34 -20.09 -2.48 0.75
N VAL A 35 -19.65 -3.72 0.64
CA VAL A 35 -18.28 -4.14 0.96
C VAL A 35 -17.69 -4.94 -0.19
N LEU A 36 -16.58 -4.46 -0.71
CA LEU A 36 -15.77 -5.16 -1.70
C LEU A 36 -14.41 -5.46 -1.07
N SER A 37 -14.06 -6.74 -1.07
CA SER A 37 -12.74 -7.23 -0.70
C SER A 37 -12.11 -7.92 -1.90
N LEU A 38 -10.96 -7.46 -2.35
CA LEU A 38 -10.24 -8.00 -3.48
C LEU A 38 -8.80 -8.28 -3.08
N THR A 39 -8.36 -9.52 -3.23
CA THR A 39 -6.95 -9.88 -3.16
C THR A 39 -6.51 -10.42 -4.50
N THR A 40 -5.42 -9.91 -5.04
CA THR A 40 -4.91 -10.31 -6.35
C THR A 40 -3.39 -10.41 -6.35
N ILE A 41 -2.88 -11.42 -7.04
CA ILE A 41 -1.45 -11.64 -7.27
C ILE A 41 -1.28 -11.67 -8.78
N VAL A 42 -1.28 -10.49 -9.42
CA VAL A 42 -1.32 -10.36 -10.88
C VAL A 42 -0.35 -9.28 -11.36
N GLU A 43 0.14 -9.45 -12.58
CA GLU A 43 1.03 -8.49 -13.25
C GLU A 43 0.27 -7.29 -13.83
N ASP A 44 -1.06 -7.29 -13.84
CA ASP A 44 -1.83 -6.19 -14.41
C ASP A 44 -1.76 -4.96 -13.52
N ILE A 45 -0.95 -4.00 -13.93
CA ILE A 45 -0.72 -2.76 -13.20
C ILE A 45 -1.92 -1.82 -13.22
N ALA A 46 -2.93 -2.06 -14.06
CA ALA A 46 -4.17 -1.29 -14.06
C ALA A 46 -4.90 -1.35 -12.70
N TYR A 47 -4.64 -2.38 -11.90
CA TYR A 47 -5.12 -2.47 -10.52
C TYR A 47 -4.51 -1.42 -9.57
N LEU A 48 -3.41 -0.77 -9.93
CA LEU A 48 -2.79 0.34 -9.20
C LEU A 48 -3.14 1.72 -9.76
N ASP A 49 -4.09 1.81 -10.71
CA ASP A 49 -4.63 3.08 -11.19
C ASP A 49 -5.78 3.55 -10.28
N ALA A 50 -5.53 4.57 -9.45
CA ALA A 50 -6.53 5.03 -8.50
C ALA A 50 -7.69 5.77 -9.18
N ASN A 51 -7.44 6.43 -10.31
CA ASN A 51 -8.47 7.15 -11.05
C ASN A 51 -9.45 6.16 -11.69
N ARG A 52 -8.92 5.06 -12.23
CA ARG A 52 -9.75 3.97 -12.76
C ARG A 52 -10.61 3.33 -11.68
N TRP A 53 -10.04 3.08 -10.50
CA TRP A 53 -10.81 2.62 -9.35
C TRP A 53 -11.90 3.62 -8.93
N GLU A 54 -11.59 4.91 -8.87
CA GLU A 54 -12.55 5.96 -8.54
C GLU A 54 -13.72 5.98 -9.52
N GLU A 55 -13.46 6.00 -10.83
CA GLU A 55 -14.50 5.96 -11.87
C GLU A 55 -15.34 4.68 -11.77
N PHE A 56 -14.69 3.53 -11.62
CA PHE A 56 -15.37 2.25 -11.49
C PHE A 56 -16.28 2.20 -10.26
N ILE A 57 -15.81 2.67 -9.10
CA ILE A 57 -16.60 2.67 -7.86
C ILE A 57 -17.78 3.64 -7.97
N LEU A 58 -17.57 4.84 -8.50
CA LEU A 58 -18.64 5.83 -8.67
C LEU A 58 -19.72 5.33 -9.64
N THR A 59 -19.33 4.65 -10.72
CA THR A 59 -20.26 4.24 -11.78
C THR A 59 -20.93 2.89 -11.51
N LYS A 60 -20.20 1.91 -10.96
CA LYS A 60 -20.66 0.52 -10.82
C LYS A 60 -21.00 0.12 -9.40
N LEU A 61 -20.35 0.74 -8.41
CA LEU A 61 -20.51 0.41 -6.99
C LEU A 61 -20.86 1.66 -6.15
N PRO A 62 -21.90 2.43 -6.51
CA PRO A 62 -22.19 3.70 -5.85
C PRO A 62 -22.54 3.55 -4.36
N GLN A 63 -22.98 2.36 -3.93
CA GLN A 63 -23.30 2.04 -2.54
C GLN A 63 -22.11 1.49 -1.74
N LEU A 64 -20.90 1.46 -2.32
CA LEU A 64 -19.73 0.91 -1.67
C LEU A 64 -19.35 1.78 -0.46
N GLU A 65 -19.36 1.18 0.72
CA GLU A 65 -19.02 1.81 2.00
C GLU A 65 -17.59 1.44 2.43
N LYS A 66 -17.17 0.20 2.17
CA LYS A 66 -15.84 -0.32 2.53
C LYS A 66 -15.19 -0.99 1.34
N PHE A 67 -13.94 -0.61 1.10
CA PHE A 67 -13.09 -1.21 0.10
C PHE A 67 -11.83 -1.76 0.76
N TYR A 68 -11.63 -3.05 0.60
CA TYR A 68 -10.43 -3.77 1.00
C TYR A 68 -9.75 -4.27 -0.26
N PHE A 69 -8.51 -3.89 -0.46
CA PHE A 69 -7.75 -4.29 -1.63
C PHE A 69 -6.37 -4.72 -1.19
N LYS A 70 -5.86 -5.82 -1.75
CA LYS A 70 -4.49 -6.28 -1.59
C LYS A 70 -3.98 -6.72 -2.94
N TYR A 71 -2.94 -6.06 -3.44
CA TYR A 71 -2.26 -6.37 -4.68
C TYR A 71 -0.81 -6.70 -4.38
N SER A 72 -0.39 -7.91 -4.77
CA SER A 72 0.99 -8.38 -4.60
C SER A 72 1.67 -8.37 -5.96
N ALA A 73 2.67 -7.51 -6.12
CA ALA A 73 3.59 -7.54 -7.25
C ALA A 73 4.85 -8.31 -6.87
N TYR A 74 5.17 -9.32 -7.67
CA TYR A 74 6.43 -10.06 -7.56
C TYR A 74 7.56 -9.28 -8.24
N PHE A 75 8.67 -9.14 -7.54
CA PHE A 75 9.83 -8.35 -7.93
C PHE A 75 11.05 -9.29 -7.86
N SER A 76 11.50 -9.80 -9.00
CA SER A 76 12.69 -10.68 -9.08
C SER A 76 13.71 -10.11 -10.06
N GLU A 77 14.99 -10.40 -9.85
CA GLU A 77 16.10 -9.96 -10.73
C GLU A 77 15.89 -10.32 -12.21
N ASN A 78 15.15 -11.41 -12.47
CA ASN A 78 14.88 -11.90 -13.83
C ASN A 78 13.68 -11.21 -14.50
N TYR A 79 12.90 -10.43 -13.76
CA TYR A 79 11.74 -9.71 -14.27
C TYR A 79 12.03 -8.21 -14.18
N GLN A 80 11.88 -7.50 -15.29
CA GLN A 80 11.95 -6.04 -15.28
C GLN A 80 10.95 -5.52 -14.23
N THR A 81 11.40 -4.58 -13.41
CA THR A 81 10.53 -3.84 -12.49
C THR A 81 9.28 -3.40 -13.24
N PRO A 82 8.07 -3.80 -12.82
CA PRO A 82 6.85 -3.46 -13.55
C PRO A 82 6.73 -1.94 -13.63
N ILE A 83 6.80 -1.35 -14.82
CA ILE A 83 6.83 0.12 -14.96
C ILE A 83 5.48 0.69 -14.53
N TYR A 84 5.46 1.51 -13.48
CA TYR A 84 4.28 2.26 -13.09
C TYR A 84 4.03 3.41 -14.07
N PHE A 85 2.87 3.37 -14.74
CA PHE A 85 2.45 4.39 -15.71
C PHE A 85 1.42 5.38 -15.13
N GLY A 86 0.98 5.19 -13.89
CA GLY A 86 0.04 6.10 -13.24
C GLY A 86 0.69 7.41 -12.80
N GLN A 87 -0.14 8.39 -12.45
CA GLN A 87 0.36 9.60 -11.81
C GLN A 87 0.69 9.30 -10.34
N ARG A 88 1.74 9.92 -9.83
CA ARG A 88 2.09 9.86 -8.41
C ARG A 88 0.95 10.43 -7.56
N ASP A 89 0.70 9.84 -6.40
CA ASP A 89 -0.21 10.36 -5.36
C ASP A 89 -1.71 10.35 -5.76
N GLN A 90 -2.13 9.48 -6.69
CA GLN A 90 -3.55 9.36 -7.05
C GLN A 90 -4.43 8.86 -5.88
N PHE A 91 -3.89 8.02 -4.99
CA PHE A 91 -4.62 7.49 -3.82
C PHE A 91 -4.83 8.50 -2.68
N ILE A 92 -4.43 9.77 -2.86
CA ILE A 92 -4.75 10.86 -1.94
C ILE A 92 -5.66 11.92 -2.58
N SER A 93 -6.38 11.58 -3.66
CA SER A 93 -7.42 12.44 -4.21
C SER A 93 -8.53 12.72 -3.17
N SER A 94 -9.34 13.75 -3.40
CA SER A 94 -10.47 14.08 -2.53
C SER A 94 -11.42 12.90 -2.33
N PHE A 95 -11.62 12.06 -3.35
CA PHE A 95 -12.43 10.85 -3.27
C PHE A 95 -11.90 9.87 -2.21
N TRP A 96 -10.61 9.52 -2.27
CA TRP A 96 -9.97 8.59 -1.33
C TRP A 96 -9.97 9.15 0.10
N LEU A 97 -9.65 10.44 0.25
CA LEU A 97 -9.59 11.10 1.55
C LEU A 97 -10.97 11.23 2.20
N GLN A 98 -12.02 11.59 1.44
CA GLN A 98 -13.40 11.66 1.94
C GLN A 98 -13.93 10.30 2.39
N ARG A 99 -13.59 9.24 1.66
CA ARG A 99 -13.94 7.86 2.01
C ARG A 99 -13.09 7.28 3.13
N ARG A 100 -12.02 7.99 3.51
CA ARG A 100 -11.07 7.58 4.53
C ARG A 100 -10.46 6.22 4.21
N TRP A 101 -10.17 5.97 2.94
CA TRP A 101 -9.50 4.78 2.47
C TRP A 101 -8.02 5.13 2.26
N ILE A 102 -7.14 4.35 2.88
CA ILE A 102 -5.71 4.65 2.92
C ILE A 102 -4.94 3.58 2.18
N LEU A 103 -3.90 4.02 1.46
CA LEU A 103 -2.93 3.14 0.83
C LEU A 103 -1.81 2.81 1.84
N GLU A 104 -1.48 1.54 1.92
CA GLU A 104 -0.35 1.01 2.67
C GLU A 104 0.51 0.17 1.75
N ILE A 105 1.83 0.25 1.97
CA ILE A 105 2.82 -0.48 1.18
C ILE A 105 3.62 -1.33 2.15
N GLU A 106 3.73 -2.61 1.86
CA GLU A 106 4.48 -3.58 2.67
C GLU A 106 5.47 -4.30 1.77
N PHE A 107 6.71 -4.48 2.25
CA PHE A 107 7.70 -5.31 1.56
C PHE A 107 7.82 -6.65 2.28
N GLU A 108 7.48 -7.73 1.55
CA GLU A 108 7.48 -9.11 2.05
C GLU A 108 8.28 -10.00 1.08
N PHE A 109 9.48 -10.41 1.48
CA PHE A 109 10.44 -11.13 0.64
C PHE A 109 10.71 -10.43 -0.71
N GLU A 110 10.30 -11.06 -1.81
CA GLU A 110 10.42 -10.58 -3.19
C GLU A 110 9.13 -9.91 -3.69
N ASN A 111 8.24 -9.49 -2.77
CA ASN A 111 6.97 -8.88 -3.13
C ASN A 111 6.83 -7.46 -2.59
N ILE A 112 6.22 -6.61 -3.40
CA ILE A 112 5.62 -5.36 -2.96
C ILE A 112 4.14 -5.58 -2.86
N ILE A 113 3.61 -5.34 -1.67
CA ILE A 113 2.21 -5.48 -1.36
C ILE A 113 1.61 -4.09 -1.22
N TYR A 114 0.66 -3.77 -2.07
CA TYR A 114 -0.16 -2.57 -1.99
C TYR A 114 -1.50 -2.93 -1.39
N SER A 115 -1.85 -2.28 -0.28
CA SER A 115 -3.09 -2.54 0.43
C SER A 115 -3.92 -1.27 0.54
N ILE A 116 -5.22 -1.35 0.24
CA ILE A 116 -6.18 -0.29 0.56
C ILE A 116 -7.13 -0.81 1.61
N ARG A 117 -7.33 -0.02 2.66
CA ARG A 117 -8.29 -0.34 3.71
C ARG A 117 -8.96 0.91 4.28
N PRO A 118 -10.16 0.79 4.85
CA PRO A 118 -10.77 1.87 5.61
C PRO A 118 -9.90 2.21 6.81
N TYR A 119 -9.59 3.49 6.98
CA TYR A 119 -8.84 3.99 8.11
C TYR A 119 -9.64 3.79 9.40
N GLN A 120 -9.08 2.99 10.30
CA GLN A 120 -9.61 2.79 11.64
C GLN A 120 -8.86 3.72 12.58
N LYS A 121 -9.55 4.75 13.11
CA LYS A 121 -9.00 5.59 14.18
C LYS A 121 -8.57 4.69 15.32
N ARG A 122 -7.33 4.83 15.77
CA ARG A 122 -6.87 4.13 16.96
C ARG A 122 -7.32 4.92 18.18
N TRP A 123 -7.75 4.22 19.23
CA TRP A 123 -8.37 4.79 20.42
C TRP A 123 -7.48 5.80 21.19
N TYR A 124 -6.17 5.81 20.94
CA TYR A 124 -5.22 6.76 21.55
C TYR A 124 -4.98 8.03 20.72
N GLU A 125 -5.61 8.21 19.55
CA GLU A 125 -5.61 9.48 18.81
C GLU A 125 -6.59 10.52 19.42
N TYR A 126 -7.09 10.23 20.63
CA TYR A 126 -7.97 11.06 21.46
C TYR A 126 -7.18 11.84 22.52
N ASP A 127 -6.20 12.66 22.14
CA ASP A 127 -5.68 13.73 23.01
C ASP A 127 -4.79 14.66 22.18
N THR A 128 -4.83 15.99 22.23
CA THR A 128 -5.34 16.96 23.20
C THR A 128 -5.91 18.17 22.45
N GLN A 129 -7.01 18.74 22.95
CA GLN A 129 -7.72 19.94 22.47
C GLN A 129 -8.71 19.73 21.32
N HIS A 130 -9.96 20.16 21.55
CA HIS A 130 -11.17 20.07 20.72
C HIS A 130 -11.12 20.82 19.37
N LYS A 131 -9.98 20.85 18.68
CA LYS A 131 -9.95 21.20 17.27
C LYS A 131 -10.17 19.92 16.49
N MET A 132 -11.25 19.86 15.72
CA MET A 132 -11.33 18.91 14.61
C MET A 132 -10.04 19.08 13.81
N ILE A 133 -9.10 18.16 14.01
CA ILE A 133 -7.85 18.19 13.27
C ILE A 133 -8.25 18.05 11.80
N ASN A 134 -7.78 18.96 10.94
CA ASN A 134 -8.03 18.94 9.51
C ASN A 134 -7.74 17.54 8.97
N SER A 135 -8.79 16.74 8.82
CA SER A 135 -8.68 15.29 8.74
C SER A 135 -8.08 14.82 7.42
N SER A 136 -8.10 15.67 6.40
CA SER A 136 -7.58 15.39 5.07
C SER A 136 -6.05 15.41 5.04
N ASP A 137 -5.41 16.38 5.70
CA ASP A 137 -3.95 16.54 5.70
C ASP A 137 -3.25 15.48 6.54
N GLN A 138 -3.88 15.03 7.63
CA GLN A 138 -3.36 13.91 8.41
C GLN A 138 -3.57 12.57 7.70
N LEU A 139 -4.69 12.41 7.01
CA LEU A 139 -4.98 11.19 6.28
C LEU A 139 -4.13 11.05 5.02
N SER A 140 -3.83 12.14 4.31
CA SER A 140 -2.87 12.11 3.20
C SER A 140 -1.47 11.74 3.68
N LYS A 141 -1.14 12.07 4.94
CA LYS A 141 0.10 11.67 5.63
C LYS A 141 0.02 10.31 6.35
N SER A 142 -1.04 9.54 6.11
CA SER A 142 -1.19 8.20 6.71
C SER A 142 -0.55 7.09 5.89
N ILE A 143 -0.09 7.39 4.67
CA ILE A 143 0.59 6.42 3.81
C ILE A 143 1.84 5.89 4.52
N ARG A 144 1.87 4.58 4.64
CA ARG A 144 2.86 3.83 5.39
C ARG A 144 3.63 2.89 4.48
N LEU A 145 4.93 2.82 4.73
CA LEU A 145 5.80 1.75 4.29
C LEU A 145 6.17 0.87 5.49
N SER A 146 5.91 -0.44 5.40
CA SER A 146 6.32 -1.43 6.39
C SER A 146 7.40 -2.36 5.82
N LEU A 147 8.45 -2.61 6.62
CA LEU A 147 9.55 -3.51 6.31
C LEU A 147 9.52 -4.69 7.29
N ASP A 148 8.93 -5.82 6.89
CA ASP A 148 8.68 -6.95 7.79
C ASP A 148 9.81 -7.98 7.80
N GLU A 149 10.44 -8.25 6.65
CA GLU A 149 11.60 -9.13 6.55
C GLU A 149 12.72 -8.53 5.71
N ILE A 150 13.85 -8.21 6.35
CA ILE A 150 15.12 -7.85 5.69
C ILE A 150 16.04 -9.04 5.93
N CYS A 151 16.07 -10.00 5.00
CA CYS A 151 16.91 -11.21 5.12
C CYS A 151 18.41 -10.86 4.99
N PRO A 152 19.27 -10.90 6.02
CA PRO A 152 20.66 -10.45 5.90
C PRO A 152 21.54 -11.36 5.03
N GLU A 153 21.17 -12.64 4.88
CA GLU A 153 22.07 -13.70 4.40
C GLU A 153 21.81 -14.17 2.95
N ARG A 154 20.72 -13.72 2.30
CA ARG A 154 20.38 -14.10 0.90
C ARG A 154 20.63 -13.00 -0.15
N TRP A 155 21.20 -11.87 0.26
CA TRP A 155 21.45 -10.71 -0.60
C TRP A 155 22.71 -10.85 -1.47
N THR A 156 23.16 -12.08 -1.73
CA THR A 156 24.02 -12.37 -2.89
C THR A 156 23.25 -12.34 -4.22
N LYS A 157 21.93 -12.12 -4.17
CA LYS A 157 21.04 -11.81 -5.29
C LYS A 157 20.35 -10.43 -5.10
N THR A 158 21.20 -9.41 -5.14
CA THR A 158 21.10 -8.09 -5.81
C THR A 158 19.77 -7.43 -6.21
N ILE A 159 18.67 -7.59 -5.49
CA ILE A 159 17.63 -6.54 -5.51
C ILE A 159 17.79 -5.68 -4.27
N PHE A 160 18.26 -4.45 -4.46
CA PHE A 160 18.50 -3.55 -3.36
C PHE A 160 17.15 -3.03 -2.83
N ILE A 161 16.97 -2.95 -1.50
CA ILE A 161 15.78 -2.33 -0.87
C ILE A 161 15.47 -0.93 -1.46
N ASN A 162 16.50 -0.25 -1.95
CA ASN A 162 16.39 1.03 -2.62
C ASN A 162 15.55 0.94 -3.90
N ASP A 163 15.66 -0.15 -4.67
CA ASP A 163 14.89 -0.34 -5.89
C ASP A 163 13.40 -0.50 -5.56
N TYR A 164 13.11 -1.27 -4.50
CA TYR A 164 11.77 -1.40 -3.93
C TYR A 164 11.21 -0.05 -3.47
N ILE A 165 12.00 0.72 -2.73
CA ILE A 165 11.63 2.05 -2.24
C ILE A 165 11.39 3.00 -3.42
N ASN A 166 12.32 3.08 -4.36
CA ASN A 166 12.22 3.91 -5.55
C ASN A 166 10.98 3.56 -6.37
N TYR A 167 10.68 2.27 -6.49
CA TYR A 167 9.45 1.83 -7.14
C TYR A 167 8.20 2.28 -6.38
N ALA A 168 8.13 2.06 -5.07
CA ALA A 168 7.01 2.55 -4.25
C ALA A 168 6.83 4.09 -4.36
N LEU A 169 7.94 4.83 -4.45
CA LEU A 169 7.94 6.28 -4.61
C LEU A 169 7.40 6.76 -5.97
N THR A 170 7.38 5.90 -6.99
CA THR A 170 6.70 6.19 -8.28
C THR A 170 5.18 6.24 -8.10
N VAL A 171 4.65 5.44 -7.17
CA VAL A 171 3.22 5.38 -6.87
C VAL A 171 2.82 6.52 -5.93
N THR A 172 3.56 6.72 -4.84
CA THR A 172 3.16 7.73 -3.84
C THR A 172 4.30 8.18 -2.91
N LYS A 173 4.12 9.33 -2.25
CA LYS A 173 4.95 9.77 -1.12
C LYS A 173 4.72 8.89 0.11
N ILE A 174 5.81 8.57 0.82
CA ILE A 174 5.78 7.85 2.09
C ILE A 174 5.97 8.85 3.23
N TYR A 175 5.09 8.78 4.24
CA TYR A 175 5.15 9.67 5.41
C TYR A 175 5.43 8.91 6.71
N GLN A 176 5.10 7.61 6.74
CA GLN A 176 5.34 6.74 7.89
C GLN A 176 6.22 5.55 7.46
N LEU A 177 7.30 5.31 8.18
CA LEU A 177 8.16 4.15 8.01
C LEU A 177 8.08 3.27 9.26
N GLU A 178 7.68 2.02 9.09
CA GLU A 178 7.70 1.00 10.14
C GLU A 178 8.69 -0.11 9.78
N ILE A 179 9.63 -0.42 10.67
CA ILE A 179 10.67 -1.42 10.45
C ILE A 179 10.55 -2.49 11.53
N HIS A 180 10.06 -3.66 11.13
CA HIS A 180 9.89 -4.82 12.00
C HIS A 180 11.08 -5.78 11.92
N ALA A 181 11.85 -5.70 10.84
CA ALA A 181 13.08 -6.45 10.65
C ALA A 181 14.31 -5.84 11.36
N LYS A 182 15.35 -6.67 11.55
CA LYS A 182 16.69 -6.18 11.93
C LYS A 182 17.29 -5.37 10.79
N ILE A 183 17.90 -4.23 11.09
CA ILE A 183 18.55 -3.35 10.11
C ILE A 183 19.87 -2.81 10.66
N PHE A 184 20.87 -2.65 9.79
CA PHE A 184 22.11 -1.94 10.14
C PHE A 184 21.90 -0.43 10.08
N SER A 185 22.61 0.33 10.93
CA SER A 185 22.47 1.78 11.00
C SER A 185 22.70 2.47 9.64
N ASP A 186 23.75 2.08 8.91
CA ASP A 186 24.06 2.69 7.61
C ASP A 186 22.95 2.45 6.58
N LYS A 187 22.39 1.24 6.59
CA LYS A 187 21.26 0.90 5.71
C LYS A 187 20.00 1.67 6.09
N LEU A 188 19.73 1.86 7.38
CA LEU A 188 18.63 2.70 7.85
C LEU A 188 18.83 4.14 7.35
N MET A 189 20.03 4.70 7.49
CA MET A 189 20.33 6.05 7.02
C MET A 189 20.11 6.16 5.52
N GLU A 190 20.59 5.21 4.73
CA GLU A 190 20.36 5.17 3.28
C GLU A 190 18.87 5.18 2.91
N ILE A 191 18.06 4.36 3.59
CA ILE A 191 16.59 4.34 3.41
C ILE A 191 15.98 5.71 3.74
N LEU A 192 16.39 6.34 4.85
CA LEU A 192 15.87 7.64 5.26
C LEU A 192 16.22 8.76 4.26
N HIS A 193 17.40 8.70 3.62
CA HIS A 193 17.76 9.64 2.56
C HIS A 193 16.86 9.51 1.32
N LEU A 194 16.35 8.31 1.03
CA LEU A 194 15.38 8.09 -0.05
C LEU A 194 13.96 8.57 0.29
N LEU A 195 13.67 8.74 1.58
CA LEU A 195 12.32 9.02 2.10
C LEU A 195 12.24 10.39 2.81
N PRO A 196 12.47 11.51 2.11
CA PRO A 196 12.60 12.83 2.72
C PRO A 196 11.32 13.37 3.37
N GLU A 197 10.17 12.77 3.07
CA GLU A 197 8.86 13.19 3.57
C GLU A 197 8.43 12.44 4.85
N VAL A 198 9.23 11.46 5.30
CA VAL A 198 8.93 10.66 6.49
C VAL A 198 8.97 11.55 7.73
N ASN A 199 7.84 11.60 8.44
CA ASN A 199 7.68 12.32 9.71
C ASN A 199 7.45 11.37 10.90
N THR A 200 7.16 10.10 10.63
CA THR A 200 6.94 9.08 11.64
C THR A 200 7.83 7.88 11.34
N LEU A 201 8.74 7.57 12.25
CA LEU A 201 9.62 6.40 12.18
C LEU A 201 9.33 5.49 13.37
N LYS A 202 9.06 4.21 13.13
CA LYS A 202 8.96 3.18 14.16
C LYS A 202 9.90 2.05 13.84
N ILE A 203 10.71 1.67 14.83
CA ILE A 203 11.67 0.59 14.71
C ILE A 203 11.39 -0.38 15.85
N PHE A 204 11.14 -1.64 15.51
CA PHE A 204 10.78 -2.68 16.49
C PHE A 204 11.97 -3.56 16.91
N SER A 205 13.12 -3.42 16.24
CA SER A 205 14.41 -4.01 16.64
C SER A 205 15.51 -2.96 16.55
N LEU A 206 16.31 -2.76 17.61
CA LEU A 206 17.39 -1.77 17.60
C LEU A 206 18.35 -2.02 16.42
N PRO A 207 18.83 -0.94 15.75
CA PRO A 207 19.82 -1.08 14.71
C PRO A 207 21.11 -1.70 15.24
N ILE A 208 21.72 -2.58 14.44
CA ILE A 208 23.02 -3.17 14.76
C ILE A 208 24.08 -2.14 14.35
N LEU A 209 24.89 -1.68 15.32
CA LEU A 209 26.11 -0.92 15.03
C LEU A 209 27.13 -1.88 14.42
N GLU A 210 27.83 -1.47 13.36
CA GLU A 210 28.94 -2.27 12.87
C GLU A 210 29.98 -2.44 13.99
N LEU A 211 30.48 -3.66 14.18
CA LEU A 211 31.46 -4.01 15.23
C LEU A 211 32.79 -3.23 15.13
N GLY A 212 32.97 -2.38 14.12
CA GLY A 212 34.11 -1.47 13.96
C GLY A 212 34.05 -0.20 14.81
N ASP A 213 32.87 0.19 15.33
CA ASP A 213 32.68 1.43 16.10
C ASP A 213 32.79 1.23 17.62
N LEU A 214 33.02 0.00 18.09
CA LEU A 214 33.15 -0.33 19.52
C LEU A 214 34.61 -0.54 19.96
N SER A 215 35.58 -0.15 19.13
CA SER A 215 37.00 -0.13 19.49
C SER A 215 37.53 1.31 19.56
N GLU A 216 37.25 1.98 20.67
CA GLU A 216 38.09 3.04 21.24
C GLU A 216 38.55 2.62 22.64
#